data_AF-T1CM22-F1
#
_entry.id   AF-T1CM22-F1
#
_cell.length_a   1.000
_cell.length_b   1.000
_cell.length_c   1.000
_cell.angle_alpha   90.00
_cell.angle_beta   90.00
_cell.angle_gamma   90.00
#
_symmetry.space_group_name_H-M   'P 1'
#
loop_
_entity.id
_entity.type
_entity.pdbx_description
1 polymer ?
#
loop_
_entity_poly.entity_id
_entity_poly.type
_entity_poly.pdbx_seq_one_letter_code
_entity_poly.pdbx_strand_id
1 'polypeptide(L)'
;MRMHGKVIETFEQFAKLENVLGPYGGQMASFDWVFSPRGPGGRPERMFDRKTGDVNPKVVAYWRAHYDLAHIVKTTWARRGPYLRGKIHVYVGTADTFYLNESARDLDTVLKKLHARAHFTFRKGRTHFNLYWKDGDHMALFDTIAAQMYLVAYPKAAAQWKALAAVPFH
;
A
#
# COMPACT_ATOMS: atom_id res chain seq x y z
N MET A 1 -0.88 -7.56 -13.81
CA MET A 1 -2.09 -7.78 -12.99
C MET A 1 -2.46 -9.26 -12.97
N ARG A 2 -3.06 -9.71 -11.87
CA ARG A 2 -3.66 -11.05 -11.77
C ARG A 2 -5.11 -10.99 -11.33
N MET A 3 -5.92 -11.91 -11.83
CA MET A 3 -7.27 -12.17 -11.34
C MET A 3 -7.49 -13.67 -11.24
N HIS A 4 -8.16 -14.12 -10.18
CA HIS A 4 -8.43 -15.54 -9.91
C HIS A 4 -7.18 -16.44 -10.01
N GLY A 5 -6.02 -15.93 -9.55
CA GLY A 5 -4.76 -16.66 -9.57
C GLY A 5 -4.07 -16.74 -10.94
N LYS A 6 -4.63 -16.12 -11.98
CA LYS A 6 -4.07 -16.10 -13.34
C LYS A 6 -3.56 -14.71 -13.68
N VAL A 7 -2.41 -14.63 -14.35
CA VAL A 7 -1.91 -13.39 -14.95
C VAL A 7 -2.84 -13.03 -16.11
N ILE A 8 -3.42 -11.84 -16.06
CA ILE A 8 -4.31 -11.33 -17.11
C ILE A 8 -3.67 -10.21 -17.92
N GLU A 9 -2.63 -9.58 -17.37
CA GLU A 9 -1.89 -8.52 -18.03
C GLU A 9 -0.47 -8.47 -17.46
N THR A 10 0.54 -8.39 -18.31
CA THR A 10 1.93 -8.17 -17.90
C THR A 10 2.21 -6.68 -17.75
N PHE A 11 3.25 -6.34 -16.99
CA PHE A 11 3.66 -4.93 -16.85
C PHE A 11 4.10 -4.31 -18.20
N GLU A 12 4.68 -5.12 -19.09
CA GLU A 12 5.03 -4.70 -20.45
C GLU A 12 3.79 -4.34 -21.29
N GLN A 13 2.73 -5.15 -21.22
CA GLN A 13 1.46 -4.85 -21.91
C GLN A 13 0.88 -3.53 -21.42
N PHE A 14 0.89 -3.32 -20.11
CA PHE A 14 0.44 -2.07 -19.49
C PHE A 14 1.28 -0.87 -19.95
N ALA A 15 2.61 -1.01 -20.00
CA ALA A 15 3.54 0.02 -20.51
C ALA A 15 3.29 0.39 -21.97
N LYS A 16 3.03 -0.62 -22.81
CA LYS A 16 2.67 -0.42 -24.22
C LYS A 16 1.33 0.30 -24.38
N LEU A 17 0.32 -0.07 -23.59
CA LEU A 17 -0.98 0.60 -23.61
C LEU A 17 -0.87 2.08 -23.23
N GLU A 18 -0.20 2.40 -22.11
CA GLU A 18 -0.03 3.80 -21.70
C GLU A 18 0.79 4.64 -22.68
N ASN A 19 1.75 4.03 -23.40
CA ASN A 19 2.47 4.75 -24.46
C ASN A 19 1.53 5.22 -25.59
N VAL A 20 0.43 4.51 -25.85
CA VAL A 20 -0.58 4.90 -26.84
C VAL A 20 -1.55 5.94 -26.26
N LEU A 21 -1.99 5.75 -25.01
CA LEU A 21 -2.91 6.68 -24.33
C LEU A 21 -2.27 8.07 -24.11
N GLY A 22 -0.95 8.12 -24.07
CA GLY A 22 -0.19 9.36 -24.01
C GLY A 22 0.29 9.72 -22.60
N PRO A 23 0.80 10.95 -22.41
CA PRO A 23 1.60 11.28 -21.24
C PRO A 23 0.81 11.60 -19.96
N TYR A 24 -0.52 11.60 -19.98
CA TYR A 24 -1.37 12.02 -18.87
C TYR A 24 -2.42 10.94 -18.53
N GLY A 25 -2.77 10.83 -17.25
CA GLY A 25 -3.89 10.00 -16.77
C GLY A 25 -3.59 8.51 -16.57
N GLY A 26 -2.49 7.99 -17.13
CA GLY A 26 -2.04 6.62 -16.87
C GLY A 26 -1.57 6.40 -15.42
N GLN A 27 -1.67 5.18 -14.91
CA GLN A 27 -1.17 4.82 -13.58
C GLN A 27 0.36 4.98 -13.49
N MET A 28 1.13 4.54 -14.49
CA MET A 28 2.60 4.71 -14.45
C MET A 28 2.98 6.18 -14.61
N ALA A 29 2.30 6.92 -15.49
CA ALA A 29 2.48 8.37 -15.56
C ALA A 29 2.19 9.04 -14.21
N SER A 30 1.11 8.65 -13.53
CA SER A 30 0.77 9.16 -12.20
C SER A 30 1.86 8.85 -11.17
N PHE A 31 2.44 7.65 -11.21
CA PHE A 31 3.55 7.28 -10.33
C PHE A 31 4.80 8.11 -10.60
N ASP A 32 5.16 8.32 -11.87
CA ASP A 32 6.25 9.22 -12.23
C ASP A 32 5.98 10.62 -11.64
N TRP A 33 4.78 11.17 -11.84
CA TRP A 33 4.42 12.51 -11.33
C TRP A 33 4.44 12.64 -9.81
N VAL A 34 4.06 11.59 -9.07
CA VAL A 34 3.97 11.63 -7.60
C VAL A 34 5.31 11.32 -6.94
N PHE A 35 6.09 10.38 -7.47
CA PHE A 35 7.24 9.79 -6.78
C PHE A 35 8.59 10.15 -7.38
N SER A 36 8.65 10.55 -8.64
CA SER A 36 9.94 10.88 -9.27
C SER A 36 10.40 12.30 -8.96
N PRO A 37 11.73 12.54 -9.02
CA PRO A 37 12.24 13.88 -8.96
C PRO A 37 11.75 14.69 -10.17
N ARG A 38 11.66 16.00 -9.98
CA ARG A 38 11.35 16.95 -11.04
C ARG A 38 12.56 17.09 -11.97
N GLY A 39 12.40 16.70 -13.22
CA GLY A 39 13.40 16.80 -14.27
C GLY A 39 13.32 18.13 -15.07
N PRO A 40 14.08 18.21 -16.17
CA PRO A 40 14.09 19.37 -17.06
C PRO A 40 12.68 19.72 -17.58
N GLY A 41 12.37 21.02 -17.64
CA GLY A 41 11.05 21.49 -18.07
C GLY A 41 9.91 21.18 -17.08
N GLY A 42 10.25 20.70 -15.88
CA GLY A 42 9.28 20.48 -14.80
C GLY A 42 8.48 19.19 -14.87
N ARG A 43 8.82 18.30 -15.81
CA ARG A 43 8.23 16.96 -15.92
C ARG A 43 8.93 15.99 -14.97
N PRO A 44 8.27 14.92 -14.50
CA PRO A 44 8.93 13.91 -13.70
C PRO A 44 9.96 13.14 -14.53
N GLU A 45 11.07 12.74 -13.89
CA GLU A 45 11.96 11.76 -14.48
C GLU A 45 11.32 10.37 -14.47
N ARG A 46 11.50 9.58 -15.53
CA ARG A 46 10.93 8.22 -15.59
C ARG A 46 11.82 7.23 -14.85
N MET A 47 11.21 6.35 -14.07
CA MET A 47 11.92 5.27 -13.37
C MET A 47 12.52 4.24 -14.34
N PHE A 48 11.89 4.02 -15.50
CA PHE A 48 12.39 3.15 -16.55
C PHE A 48 11.90 3.60 -17.94
N ASP A 49 12.57 3.16 -18.99
CA ASP A 49 12.13 3.34 -20.37
C ASP A 49 10.98 2.37 -20.70
N ARG A 50 9.82 2.91 -21.08
CA ARG A 50 8.60 2.13 -21.32
C ARG A 50 8.64 1.28 -22.61
N LYS A 51 9.66 1.44 -23.46
CA LYS A 51 9.86 0.66 -24.68
C LYS A 51 10.93 -0.41 -24.49
N THR A 52 12.09 -0.04 -23.94
CA THR A 52 13.23 -0.97 -23.79
C THR A 52 13.21 -1.73 -22.46
N GLY A 53 12.55 -1.19 -21.44
CA GLY A 53 12.59 -1.72 -20.07
C GLY A 53 13.80 -1.25 -19.26
N ASP A 54 14.68 -0.41 -19.82
CA ASP A 54 15.90 0.03 -19.14
C ASP A 54 15.56 0.88 -17.91
N VAL A 55 16.05 0.45 -16.75
CA VAL A 55 15.80 1.13 -15.48
C VAL A 55 16.75 2.31 -15.31
N ASN A 56 16.22 3.45 -14.84
CA ASN A 56 17.00 4.59 -14.41
C ASN A 56 17.37 4.43 -12.92
N PRO A 57 18.63 4.04 -12.59
CA PRO A 57 19.02 3.75 -11.22
C PRO A 57 18.97 4.97 -10.31
N LYS A 58 19.12 6.19 -10.86
CA LYS A 58 19.04 7.43 -10.07
C LYS A 58 17.63 7.68 -9.56
N VAL A 59 16.62 7.45 -10.40
CA VAL A 59 15.21 7.58 -10.01
C VAL A 59 14.81 6.50 -9.03
N VAL A 60 15.26 5.25 -9.21
CA VAL A 60 15.04 4.16 -8.24
C VAL A 60 15.64 4.52 -6.88
N ALA A 61 16.89 5.02 -6.85
CA ALA A 61 17.53 5.46 -5.62
C ALA A 61 16.76 6.61 -4.95
N TYR A 62 16.26 7.57 -5.75
CA TYR A 62 15.41 8.66 -5.26
C TYR A 62 14.11 8.13 -4.64
N TRP A 63 13.37 7.25 -5.34
CA TRP A 63 12.14 6.65 -4.84
C TRP A 63 12.39 5.92 -3.52
N ARG A 64 13.50 5.17 -3.44
CA ARG A 64 13.88 4.44 -2.23
C ARG A 64 14.20 5.37 -1.06
N ALA A 65 14.86 6.50 -1.31
CA ALA A 65 15.19 7.46 -0.26
C ALA A 65 13.96 8.24 0.26
N HIS A 66 12.94 8.44 -0.57
CA HIS A 66 11.82 9.36 -0.27
C HIS A 66 10.48 8.68 -0.01
N TYR A 67 10.22 7.51 -0.61
CA TYR A 67 8.89 6.87 -0.61
C TYR A 67 8.89 5.38 -0.24
N ASP A 68 10.04 4.69 -0.23
CA ASP A 68 10.11 3.33 0.31
C ASP A 68 9.97 3.36 1.85
N LEU A 69 8.74 3.09 2.31
CA LEU A 69 8.40 3.10 3.72
C LEU A 69 9.22 2.08 4.52
N ALA A 70 9.53 0.91 3.96
CA ALA A 70 10.30 -0.12 4.66
C ALA A 70 11.74 0.36 4.86
N HIS A 71 12.35 1.00 3.85
CA HIS A 71 13.64 1.64 4.01
C HIS A 71 13.61 2.78 5.04
N ILE A 72 12.65 3.70 4.90
CA ILE A 72 12.57 4.91 5.72
C ILE A 72 12.36 4.56 7.19
N VAL A 73 11.44 3.65 7.51
CA VAL A 73 11.22 3.26 8.91
C VAL A 73 12.43 2.53 9.48
N LYS A 74 13.10 1.68 8.69
CA LYS A 74 14.33 0.98 9.11
C LYS A 74 15.45 1.96 9.49
N THR A 75 15.71 2.98 8.68
CA THR A 75 16.84 3.90 8.91
C THR A 75 16.52 5.02 9.87
N THR A 76 15.24 5.36 10.06
CA THR A 76 14.85 6.50 10.91
C THR A 76 14.13 6.08 12.20
N TRP A 77 14.12 4.79 12.54
CA TRP A 77 13.37 4.24 13.67
C TRP A 77 13.72 4.90 15.01
N ALA A 78 14.99 5.20 15.27
CA ALA A 78 15.41 5.84 16.52
C ALA A 78 14.67 7.17 16.76
N ARG A 79 14.39 7.93 15.69
CA ARG A 79 13.65 9.20 15.76
C ARG A 79 12.14 9.01 15.65
N ARG A 80 11.66 8.13 14.76
CA ARG A 80 10.23 8.00 14.43
C ARG A 80 9.49 6.97 15.29
N GLY A 81 10.20 5.99 15.82
CA GLY A 81 9.65 4.87 16.58
C GLY A 81 8.71 5.28 17.72
N PRO A 82 9.04 6.29 18.56
CA PRO A 82 8.13 6.76 19.61
C PRO A 82 6.75 7.21 19.09
N TYR A 83 6.68 7.71 17.86
CA TYR A 83 5.43 8.18 17.26
C TYR A 83 4.63 7.07 16.58
N LEU A 84 5.32 6.04 16.07
CA LEU A 84 4.74 4.99 15.22
C LEU A 84 4.43 3.69 15.96
N ARG A 85 5.11 3.43 17.08
CA ARG A 85 5.00 2.16 17.81
C ARG A 85 3.55 1.90 18.21
N GLY A 86 3.01 0.75 17.82
CA GLY A 86 1.63 0.36 18.11
C GLY A 86 0.56 1.09 17.29
N LYS A 87 0.91 1.87 16.27
CA LYS A 87 -0.04 2.71 15.51
C LYS A 87 -0.13 2.40 14.02
N ILE A 88 0.67 1.47 13.52
CA ILE A 88 0.66 1.07 12.11
C ILE A 88 -0.30 -0.10 11.96
N HIS A 89 -1.36 0.09 11.16
CA HIS A 89 -2.33 -0.94 10.82
C HIS A 89 -2.43 -1.05 9.30
N VAL A 90 -2.27 -2.25 8.75
CA VAL A 90 -2.30 -2.51 7.30
C VAL A 90 -3.20 -3.70 7.00
N TYR A 91 -4.13 -3.52 6.07
CA TYR A 91 -4.97 -4.56 5.50
C TYR A 91 -4.59 -4.78 4.04
N VAL A 92 -4.36 -6.02 3.65
CA VAL A 92 -4.06 -6.37 2.26
C VAL A 92 -4.56 -7.77 1.94
N GLY A 93 -5.01 -8.00 0.71
CA GLY A 93 -5.44 -9.31 0.25
C GLY A 93 -4.25 -10.18 -0.15
N THR A 94 -4.25 -11.47 0.21
CA THR A 94 -3.15 -12.37 -0.21
C THR A 94 -3.15 -12.67 -1.71
N ALA A 95 -4.25 -12.36 -2.39
CA ALA A 95 -4.42 -12.50 -3.83
C ALA A 95 -4.55 -11.11 -4.51
N ASP A 96 -3.92 -10.07 -3.95
CA ASP A 96 -3.98 -8.72 -4.48
C ASP A 96 -3.69 -8.68 -5.99
N THR A 97 -4.53 -7.96 -6.72
CA THR A 97 -4.54 -7.90 -8.20
C THR A 97 -3.23 -7.33 -8.76
N PHE A 98 -2.63 -6.41 -8.01
CA PHE A 98 -1.43 -5.67 -8.40
C PHE A 98 -0.19 -6.13 -7.63
N TYR A 99 -0.26 -7.27 -6.94
CA TYR A 99 0.84 -7.86 -6.18
C TYR A 99 1.33 -7.01 -5.01
N LEU A 100 0.52 -6.06 -4.51
CA LEU A 100 0.91 -5.15 -3.42
C LEU A 100 1.11 -5.87 -2.08
N ASN A 101 0.63 -7.12 -1.99
CA ASN A 101 0.79 -7.95 -0.82
C ASN A 101 2.27 -8.32 -0.54
N GLU A 102 3.14 -8.35 -1.55
CA GLU A 102 4.57 -8.62 -1.33
C GLU A 102 5.27 -7.43 -0.67
N SER A 103 5.04 -6.20 -1.16
CA SER A 103 5.57 -4.99 -0.53
C SER A 103 5.07 -4.81 0.91
N ALA A 104 3.82 -5.20 1.19
CA ALA A 104 3.28 -5.21 2.55
C ALA A 104 4.01 -6.22 3.46
N ARG A 105 4.41 -7.40 2.95
CA ARG A 105 5.20 -8.39 3.69
C ARG A 105 6.62 -7.89 4.00
N ASP A 106 7.23 -7.18 3.07
CA ASP A 106 8.55 -6.58 3.28
C ASP A 106 8.51 -5.54 4.41
N LEU A 107 7.50 -4.67 4.39
CA LEU A 107 7.30 -3.68 5.46
C LEU A 107 7.00 -4.35 6.82
N ASP A 108 6.12 -5.35 6.86
CA ASP A 108 5.82 -6.12 8.07
C ASP A 108 7.10 -6.77 8.64
N THR A 109 7.92 -7.37 7.78
CA THR A 109 9.20 -7.99 8.17
C THR A 109 10.14 -6.98 8.82
N VAL A 110 10.27 -5.78 8.24
CA VAL A 110 11.08 -4.70 8.81
C VAL A 110 10.52 -4.26 10.17
N LEU A 111 9.22 -4.00 10.26
CA LEU A 111 8.59 -3.49 11.47
C LEU A 111 8.62 -4.50 12.63
N LYS A 112 8.53 -5.80 12.34
CA LYS A 112 8.74 -6.88 13.32
C LYS A 112 10.16 -6.85 13.90
N LYS A 113 11.19 -6.72 13.05
CA LYS A 113 12.60 -6.61 13.50
C LYS A 113 12.84 -5.37 14.36
N LEU A 114 12.08 -4.30 14.14
CA LEU A 114 12.14 -3.06 14.94
C LEU A 114 11.28 -3.12 16.22
N HIS A 115 10.61 -4.24 16.48
CA HIS A 115 9.63 -4.42 17.56
C HIS A 115 8.54 -3.33 17.54
N ALA A 116 8.11 -2.89 16.35
CA ALA A 116 7.22 -1.75 16.17
C ALA A 116 5.80 -1.96 16.71
N ARG A 117 5.41 -3.20 17.03
CA ARG A 117 4.02 -3.57 17.39
C ARG A 117 3.02 -3.14 16.30
N ALA A 118 3.39 -3.27 15.03
CA ALA A 118 2.50 -3.00 13.91
C ALA A 118 1.54 -4.18 13.69
N HIS A 119 0.35 -3.88 13.19
CA HIS A 119 -0.73 -4.83 12.95
C HIS A 119 -0.94 -5.02 11.44
N PHE A 120 -0.68 -6.22 10.95
CA PHE A 120 -0.86 -6.56 9.53
C PHE A 120 -1.91 -7.67 9.41
N THR A 121 -2.98 -7.39 8.68
CA THR A 121 -4.02 -8.37 8.35
C THR A 121 -3.94 -8.75 6.88
N PHE A 122 -3.40 -9.93 6.61
CA PHE A 122 -3.36 -10.54 5.28
C PHE A 122 -4.65 -11.34 5.03
N ARG A 123 -5.64 -10.74 4.35
CA ARG A 123 -6.94 -11.40 4.10
C ARG A 123 -6.81 -12.46 3.02
N LYS A 124 -6.92 -13.74 3.41
CA LYS A 124 -6.77 -14.90 2.51
C LYS A 124 -7.74 -14.80 1.32
N GLY A 125 -7.20 -14.95 0.11
CA GLY A 125 -7.97 -15.01 -1.14
C GLY A 125 -8.58 -13.68 -1.60
N ARG A 126 -8.45 -12.60 -0.83
CA ARG A 126 -8.94 -11.29 -1.22
C ARG A 126 -8.03 -10.66 -2.27
N THR A 127 -8.65 -10.01 -3.25
CA THR A 127 -8.00 -9.24 -4.31
C THR A 127 -8.06 -7.76 -3.99
N HIS A 128 -7.54 -6.92 -4.90
CA HIS A 128 -7.62 -5.47 -4.73
C HIS A 128 -9.07 -4.96 -4.70
N PHE A 129 -9.98 -5.64 -5.41
CA PHE A 129 -11.35 -5.18 -5.65
C PHE A 129 -12.38 -5.68 -4.63
N ASN A 130 -12.05 -6.70 -3.86
CA ASN A 130 -12.96 -7.27 -2.86
C ASN A 130 -12.37 -7.27 -1.44
N LEU A 131 -11.32 -6.47 -1.22
CA LEU A 131 -10.61 -6.37 0.06
C LEU A 131 -11.54 -5.99 1.21
N TYR A 132 -12.62 -5.27 0.97
CA TYR A 132 -13.53 -4.81 2.01
C TYR A 132 -14.69 -5.77 2.32
N TRP A 133 -14.92 -6.76 1.45
CA TRP A 133 -16.15 -7.54 1.48
C TRP A 133 -16.15 -8.60 2.58
N LYS A 134 -17.31 -8.83 3.19
CA LYS A 134 -17.59 -9.92 4.14
C LYS A 134 -19.09 -10.22 4.14
N ASP A 135 -19.47 -11.50 4.01
CA ASP A 135 -20.84 -11.98 4.18
C ASP A 135 -21.92 -11.22 3.37
N GLY A 136 -21.60 -10.78 2.15
CA GLY A 136 -22.49 -10.02 1.27
C GLY A 136 -22.43 -8.50 1.44
N ASP A 137 -21.81 -8.01 2.51
CA ASP A 137 -21.55 -6.59 2.73
C ASP A 137 -20.19 -6.19 2.12
N HIS A 138 -20.20 -5.23 1.21
CA HIS A 138 -19.02 -4.76 0.49
C HIS A 138 -18.19 -3.72 1.28
N MET A 139 -18.75 -3.15 2.35
CA MET A 139 -18.13 -2.14 3.21
C MET A 139 -17.79 -2.66 4.61
N ALA A 140 -18.10 -3.92 4.93
CA ALA A 140 -17.89 -4.51 6.26
C ALA A 140 -16.51 -4.24 6.90
N LEU A 141 -15.41 -4.36 6.13
CA LEU A 141 -14.08 -4.06 6.66
C LEU A 141 -13.89 -2.55 6.90
N PHE A 142 -14.47 -1.69 6.06
CA PHE A 142 -14.40 -0.25 6.24
C PHE A 142 -15.07 0.15 7.55
N ASP A 143 -16.25 -0.38 7.82
CA ASP A 143 -16.97 -0.14 9.08
C ASP A 143 -16.21 -0.68 10.28
N THR A 144 -15.58 -1.85 10.14
CA THR A 144 -14.68 -2.42 11.15
C THR A 144 -13.52 -1.47 11.46
N ILE A 145 -12.84 -0.96 10.44
CA ILE A 145 -11.71 -0.02 10.60
C ILE A 145 -12.20 1.28 11.25
N ALA A 146 -13.33 1.83 10.80
CA ALA A 146 -13.90 3.05 11.35
C ALA A 146 -14.26 2.89 12.84
N ALA A 147 -14.90 1.76 13.20
CA ALA A 147 -15.20 1.40 14.58
C ALA A 147 -13.94 1.30 15.44
N GLN A 148 -12.91 0.61 14.96
CA GLN A 148 -11.61 0.51 15.63
C GLN A 148 -10.98 1.88 15.84
N MET A 149 -10.89 2.71 14.80
CA MET A 149 -10.35 4.07 14.93
C MET A 149 -11.13 4.91 15.94
N TYR A 150 -12.46 4.81 15.92
CA TYR A 150 -13.34 5.51 16.86
C TYR A 150 -13.10 5.05 18.30
N LEU A 151 -12.95 3.75 18.55
CA LEU A 151 -12.69 3.22 19.89
C LEU A 151 -11.30 3.56 20.42
N VAL A 152 -10.30 3.74 19.55
CA VAL A 152 -9.00 4.30 19.96
C VAL A 152 -9.16 5.74 20.46
N ALA A 153 -9.98 6.55 19.78
CA ALA A 153 -10.23 7.93 20.17
C ALA A 153 -11.18 8.07 21.38
N TYR A 154 -12.17 7.19 21.49
CA TYR A 154 -13.22 7.23 22.52
C TYR A 154 -13.41 5.86 23.21
N PRO A 155 -12.47 5.40 24.06
CA PRO A 155 -12.50 4.05 24.62
C PRO A 155 -13.75 3.72 25.44
N LYS A 156 -14.40 4.73 26.05
CA LYS A 156 -15.62 4.54 26.86
C LYS A 156 -16.89 4.32 26.02
N ALA A 157 -16.86 4.61 24.72
CA ALA A 157 -18.03 4.43 23.85
C ALA A 157 -18.44 2.95 23.70
N ALA A 158 -17.50 2.01 23.81
CA ALA A 158 -17.78 0.57 23.76
C ALA A 158 -18.77 0.12 24.86
N ALA A 159 -18.74 0.73 26.04
CA ALA A 159 -19.67 0.42 27.13
C ALA A 159 -21.11 0.85 26.82
N GLN A 160 -21.28 1.77 25.86
CA GLN A 160 -22.57 2.34 25.48
C GLN A 160 -23.15 1.67 24.23
N TRP A 161 -22.31 1.14 23.32
CA TRP A 161 -22.75 0.53 22.06
C TRP A 161 -22.25 -0.91 21.86
N LYS A 162 -23.15 -1.89 22.02
CA LYS A 162 -22.88 -3.34 21.89
C LYS A 162 -22.28 -3.73 20.53
N ALA A 163 -22.67 -3.09 19.44
CA ALA A 163 -22.17 -3.41 18.09
C ALA A 163 -20.69 -3.00 17.89
N LEU A 164 -20.26 -1.88 18.48
CA LEU A 164 -18.85 -1.45 18.43
C LEU A 164 -17.96 -2.32 19.33
N ALA A 165 -18.45 -2.70 20.50
CA ALA A 165 -17.69 -3.52 21.46
C ALA A 165 -17.31 -4.91 20.91
N ALA A 166 -18.03 -5.40 19.90
CA ALA A 166 -17.79 -6.68 19.25
C ALA A 166 -16.72 -6.62 18.14
N VAL A 167 -16.10 -5.46 17.89
CA VAL A 167 -15.09 -5.28 16.84
C VAL A 167 -13.68 -5.48 17.44
N PRO A 168 -13.07 -6.67 17.35
CA PRO A 168 -11.73 -6.90 17.88
C PRO A 168 -10.69 -6.08 17.11
N PHE A 169 -9.66 -5.60 17.81
CA PHE A 169 -8.41 -5.18 17.18
C PHE A 169 -7.57 -6.44 16.92
N HIS A 170 -7.26 -6.69 15.65
CA HIS A 170 -6.36 -7.76 15.21
C HIS A 170 -5.00 -7.15 14.81
#